data_AF-A0A371XA63-F1
#
_entry.id   AF-A0A371XA63-F1
#
_cell.length_a   1.000
_cell.length_b   1.000
_cell.length_c   1.000
_cell.angle_alpha   90.00
_cell.angle_beta   90.00
_cell.angle_gamma   90.00
#
_symmetry.space_group_name_H-M   'P 1'
#
loop_
_entity.id
_entity.type
_entity.pdbx_description
1 polymer ?
#
loop_
_entity_poly.entity_id
_entity_poly.type
_entity_poly.pdbx_seq_one_letter_code
_entity_poly.pdbx_strand_id
1 'polypeptide(L)'
;MARSSSTRNTQLEDDAREKRLAKQRAYQQALRERQRKERKPSRDDVARTVLFWLFSGLTANNKAAAFRQLYNDVLPMLIDQGFDEAKAAERIEEIYDRYEAGWAFRGKGHLKDRPDFDEMFGDDR
;
A
#
# COMPACT_ATOMS: atom_id res chain seq x y z
N MET A 1 2.37 -41.99 -38.41
CA MET A 1 1.76 -40.64 -38.38
C MET A 1 1.02 -40.47 -37.05
N ALA A 2 1.56 -39.72 -36.06
CA ALA A 2 0.89 -39.54 -34.75
C ALA A 2 1.39 -38.31 -33.94
N ARG A 3 1.77 -37.19 -34.59
CA ARG A 3 2.24 -35.98 -33.87
C ARG A 3 1.28 -34.78 -33.91
N SER A 4 0.13 -34.89 -34.59
CA SER A 4 -0.78 -33.76 -34.83
C SER A 4 -1.83 -33.53 -33.73
N SER A 5 -2.07 -34.53 -32.88
CA SER A 5 -3.11 -34.46 -31.83
C SER A 5 -2.59 -33.83 -30.53
N SER A 6 -1.30 -34.00 -30.21
CA SER A 6 -0.69 -33.46 -28.99
C SER A 6 -0.56 -31.94 -29.01
N THR A 7 -0.17 -31.37 -30.16
CA THR A 7 0.01 -29.91 -30.31
C THR A 7 -1.32 -29.14 -30.33
N ARG A 8 -2.39 -29.75 -30.84
CA ARG A 8 -3.72 -29.13 -30.81
C ARG A 8 -4.31 -29.08 -29.40
N ASN A 9 -4.02 -30.08 -28.56
CA ASN A 9 -4.55 -30.11 -27.20
C ASN A 9 -3.87 -29.06 -26.31
N THR A 10 -2.55 -28.88 -26.45
CA THR A 10 -1.80 -27.83 -25.73
C THR A 10 -2.24 -26.42 -26.13
N GLN A 11 -2.49 -26.20 -27.43
CA GLN A 11 -2.97 -24.89 -27.93
C GLN A 11 -4.33 -24.51 -27.33
N LEU A 12 -5.23 -25.49 -27.19
CA LEU A 12 -6.58 -25.28 -26.63
C LEU A 12 -6.54 -24.97 -25.12
N GLU A 13 -5.61 -25.57 -24.38
CA GLU A 13 -5.40 -25.30 -22.95
C GLU A 13 -4.81 -23.91 -22.71
N ASP A 14 -3.87 -23.48 -23.56
CA ASP A 14 -3.30 -22.13 -23.51
C ASP A 14 -4.35 -21.06 -23.85
N ASP A 15 -5.14 -21.27 -24.90
CA ASP A 15 -6.25 -20.37 -25.28
C ASP A 15 -7.31 -20.27 -24.16
N ALA A 16 -7.61 -21.36 -23.46
CA ALA A 16 -8.52 -21.38 -22.33
C ALA A 16 -7.94 -20.64 -21.11
N ARG A 17 -6.64 -20.78 -20.86
CA ARG A 17 -5.92 -20.08 -19.80
C ARG A 17 -5.88 -18.57 -20.05
N GLU A 18 -5.60 -18.15 -21.28
CA GLU A 18 -5.60 -16.74 -21.68
C GLU A 18 -6.99 -16.11 -21.55
N LYS A 19 -8.03 -16.80 -22.02
CA LYS A 19 -9.43 -16.34 -21.84
C LYS A 19 -9.80 -16.15 -20.37
N ARG A 20 -9.35 -17.05 -19.48
CA ARG A 20 -9.59 -16.94 -18.04
C ARG A 20 -8.85 -15.75 -17.43
N LEU A 21 -7.58 -15.54 -17.80
CA LEU A 21 -6.79 -14.40 -17.34
C LEU A 21 -7.37 -13.07 -17.85
N ALA A 22 -7.81 -13.00 -19.11
CA ALA A 22 -8.45 -11.82 -19.68
C ALA A 22 -9.75 -11.47 -18.93
N LYS A 23 -10.60 -12.46 -18.66
CA LYS A 23 -11.84 -12.27 -17.88
C LYS A 23 -11.54 -11.79 -16.46
N GLN A 24 -10.49 -12.32 -15.82
CA GLN A 24 -10.08 -11.90 -14.48
C GLN A 24 -9.54 -10.46 -14.48
N ARG A 25 -8.77 -10.06 -15.49
CA ARG A 25 -8.31 -8.68 -15.66
C ARG A 25 -9.47 -7.71 -15.86
N ALA A 26 -10.42 -8.05 -16.74
CA ALA A 26 -11.61 -7.23 -16.99
C ALA A 26 -12.48 -7.08 -15.72
N TYR A 27 -12.67 -8.16 -14.96
CA TYR A 27 -13.39 -8.12 -13.68
C TYR A 27 -12.68 -7.23 -12.64
N GLN A 28 -11.36 -7.38 -12.50
CA GLN A 28 -10.59 -6.53 -11.59
C GLN A 28 -10.60 -5.06 -12.02
N GLN A 29 -10.57 -4.79 -13.32
CA GLN A 29 -10.65 -3.43 -13.84
C GLN A 29 -12.02 -2.80 -13.56
N ALA A 30 -13.12 -3.49 -13.85
CA ALA A 30 -14.46 -3.01 -13.54
C ALA A 30 -14.66 -2.79 -12.02
N LEU A 31 -14.10 -3.66 -11.19
CA LEU A 31 -14.11 -3.50 -9.74
C LEU A 31 -13.34 -2.24 -9.30
N ARG A 32 -12.14 -2.00 -9.86
CA ARG A 32 -11.35 -0.78 -9.58
C ARG A 32 -12.05 0.48 -10.06
N GLU A 33 -12.70 0.45 -11.23
CA GLU A 33 -13.46 1.57 -11.76
C GLU A 33 -14.68 1.90 -10.90
N ARG A 34 -15.42 0.87 -10.44
CA ARG A 34 -16.53 1.05 -9.50
C ARG A 34 -16.04 1.63 -8.17
N GLN A 35 -14.97 1.08 -7.60
CA GLN A 35 -14.38 1.60 -6.36
C GLN A 35 -13.90 3.06 -6.51
N ARG A 36 -13.37 3.43 -7.68
CA ARG A 36 -12.97 4.80 -7.99
C ARG A 36 -14.17 5.76 -8.08
N LYS A 37 -15.27 5.33 -8.69
CA LYS A 37 -16.53 6.11 -8.71
C LYS A 37 -17.11 6.29 -7.31
N GLU A 38 -17.04 5.24 -6.48
CA GLU A 38 -17.48 5.27 -5.08
C GLU A 38 -16.50 6.01 -4.15
N ARG A 39 -15.36 6.52 -4.66
CA ARG A 39 -14.27 7.13 -3.87
C ARG A 39 -13.83 6.27 -2.68
N LYS A 40 -13.98 4.94 -2.79
CA LYS A 40 -13.67 4.00 -1.72
C LYS A 40 -12.15 3.93 -1.52
N PRO A 41 -11.62 4.18 -0.32
CA PRO A 41 -10.19 4.06 -0.06
C PRO A 41 -9.76 2.60 -0.21
N SER A 42 -8.62 2.38 -0.86
CA SER A 42 -8.00 1.05 -0.89
C SER A 42 -7.35 0.73 0.46
N ARG A 43 -7.00 -0.54 0.68
CA ARG A 43 -6.23 -0.97 1.86
C ARG A 43 -4.95 -0.14 2.05
N ASP A 44 -4.24 0.12 0.95
CA ASP A 44 -3.01 0.92 0.94
C ASP A 44 -3.29 2.40 1.24
N ASP A 45 -4.41 2.96 0.78
CA ASP A 45 -4.81 4.33 1.13
C ASP A 45 -5.06 4.47 2.64
N VAL A 46 -5.74 3.49 3.25
CA VAL A 46 -5.96 3.46 4.69
C VAL A 46 -4.64 3.29 5.43
N ALA A 47 -3.81 2.33 5.03
CA ALA A 47 -2.51 2.08 5.65
C ALA A 47 -1.63 3.33 5.63
N ARG A 48 -1.53 4.03 4.49
CA ARG A 48 -0.74 5.27 4.38
C ARG A 48 -1.30 6.41 5.23
N THR A 49 -2.63 6.51 5.33
CA THR A 49 -3.27 7.56 6.16
C THR A 49 -3.04 7.30 7.65
N VAL A 50 -3.17 6.04 8.08
CA VAL A 50 -2.87 5.63 9.48
C VAL A 50 -1.40 5.85 9.79
N LEU A 51 -0.50 5.46 8.88
CA LEU A 51 0.95 5.64 9.03
C LEU A 51 1.31 7.13 9.19
N PHE A 52 0.75 7.98 8.34
CA PHE A 52 0.92 9.44 8.43
C PHE A 52 0.46 9.97 9.79
N TRP A 53 -0.79 9.67 10.19
CA TRP A 53 -1.35 10.12 11.47
C TRP A 53 -0.49 9.70 12.67
N LEU A 54 -0.01 8.45 12.65
CA LEU A 54 0.82 7.90 13.70
C LEU A 54 2.16 8.62 13.79
N PHE A 55 2.88 8.79 12.68
CA PHE A 55 4.17 9.48 12.68
C PHE A 55 4.05 10.99 12.97
N SER A 56 3.05 11.68 12.44
CA SER A 56 2.79 13.10 12.79
C SER A 56 2.52 13.29 14.28
N GLY A 57 1.87 12.33 14.93
CA GLY A 57 1.65 12.36 16.39
C GLY A 57 2.93 12.11 17.21
N LEU A 58 3.86 11.31 16.67
CA LEU A 58 5.15 11.02 17.29
C LEU A 58 6.12 12.21 17.24
N THR A 59 6.16 12.91 16.09
CA THR A 59 7.05 14.06 15.88
C THR A 59 6.59 15.31 16.64
N ALA A 60 5.28 15.56 16.73
CA ALA A 60 4.72 16.78 17.34
C ALA A 60 4.96 16.93 18.86
N ASN A 61 5.42 15.89 19.55
CA ASN A 61 5.61 15.88 21.01
C ASN A 61 6.97 15.34 21.46
N ASN A 62 7.96 15.22 20.55
CA ASN A 62 9.27 14.61 20.82
C ASN A 62 9.16 13.24 21.53
N LYS A 63 8.20 12.40 21.08
CA LYS A 63 7.91 11.11 21.74
C LYS A 63 8.81 10.00 21.21
N ALA A 64 10.12 10.15 21.35
CA ALA A 64 11.11 9.13 20.97
C ALA A 64 10.80 7.75 21.60
N ALA A 65 10.22 7.74 22.81
CA ALA A 65 9.76 6.51 23.47
C ALA A 65 8.62 5.80 22.71
N ALA A 66 7.67 6.55 22.16
CA ALA A 66 6.54 5.98 21.43
C ALA A 66 6.96 5.50 20.03
N PHE A 67 7.95 6.15 19.39
CA PHE A 67 8.56 5.61 18.17
C PHE A 67 9.29 4.30 18.45
N ARG A 68 10.08 4.21 19.54
CA ARG A 68 10.73 2.95 19.93
C ARG A 68 9.74 1.83 20.21
N GLN A 69 8.60 2.13 20.83
CA GLN A 69 7.57 1.13 21.06
C GLN A 69 7.00 0.62 19.73
N LEU A 70 6.63 1.53 18.82
CA LEU A 70 6.20 1.14 17.47
C LEU A 70 7.24 0.30 16.73
N TYR A 71 8.50 0.70 16.80
CA TYR A 71 9.61 -0.03 16.20
C TYR A 71 9.68 -1.48 16.73
N ASN A 72 9.63 -1.63 18.05
CA ASN A 72 9.68 -2.94 18.72
C ASN A 72 8.47 -3.82 18.42
N ASP A 73 7.31 -3.24 18.12
CA ASP A 73 6.10 -3.99 17.77
C ASP A 73 6.10 -4.39 16.28
N VAL A 74 6.54 -3.50 15.39
CA VAL A 74 6.44 -3.70 13.93
C VAL A 74 7.59 -4.55 13.37
N LEU A 75 8.81 -4.37 13.87
CA LEU A 75 9.98 -5.08 13.34
C LEU A 75 9.83 -6.61 13.44
N PRO A 76 9.43 -7.20 14.60
CA PRO A 76 9.20 -8.65 14.70
C PRO A 76 8.12 -9.14 13.73
N MET A 77 7.04 -8.36 13.53
CA MET A 77 5.98 -8.73 12.59
C MET A 77 6.48 -8.79 11.13
N LEU A 78 7.47 -7.99 10.77
CA LEU A 78 8.10 -8.05 9.44
C LEU A 78 9.03 -9.26 9.34
N ILE A 79 9.81 -9.55 10.39
CA ILE A 79 10.68 -10.73 10.44
C ILE A 79 9.85 -12.02 10.31
N ASP A 80 8.71 -12.11 11.01
CA ASP A 80 7.79 -13.26 10.94
C ASP A 80 7.19 -13.47 9.54
N GLN A 81 7.08 -12.41 8.74
CA GLN A 81 6.68 -12.50 7.33
C GLN A 81 7.81 -12.95 6.39
N GLY A 82 9.02 -13.16 6.93
CA GLY A 82 10.20 -13.58 6.19
C GLY A 82 11.01 -12.42 5.60
N PHE A 83 10.79 -11.17 6.05
CA PHE A 83 11.65 -10.06 5.68
C PHE A 83 12.98 -10.12 6.44
N ASP A 84 14.05 -9.66 5.81
CA ASP A 84 15.36 -9.49 6.46
C ASP A 84 15.29 -8.42 7.55
N GLU A 85 15.79 -8.73 8.73
CA GLU A 85 15.72 -7.87 9.92
C GLU A 85 16.41 -6.53 9.70
N ALA A 86 17.66 -6.54 9.19
CA ALA A 86 18.43 -5.31 9.00
C ALA A 86 17.76 -4.40 7.95
N LYS A 87 17.27 -4.98 6.85
CA LYS A 87 16.53 -4.26 5.80
C LYS A 87 15.20 -3.71 6.30
N ALA A 88 14.51 -4.45 7.17
CA ALA A 88 13.24 -4.03 7.75
C ALA A 88 13.46 -2.87 8.75
N ALA A 89 14.47 -2.99 9.61
CA ALA A 89 14.90 -1.96 10.56
C ALA A 89 15.27 -0.65 9.83
N GLU A 90 16.17 -0.73 8.84
CA GLU A 90 16.58 0.39 8.01
C GLU A 90 15.37 1.08 7.38
N ARG A 91 14.44 0.31 6.81
CA ARG A 91 13.24 0.88 6.17
C ARG A 91 12.31 1.60 7.16
N ILE A 92 12.16 1.10 8.39
CA ILE A 92 11.33 1.75 9.41
C ILE A 92 11.93 3.11 9.77
N GLU A 93 13.25 3.17 9.99
CA GLU A 93 13.97 4.41 10.31
C GLU A 93 13.94 5.40 9.13
N GLU A 94 14.21 4.95 7.90
CA GLU A 94 14.09 5.78 6.68
C GLU A 94 12.70 6.42 6.51
N ILE A 95 11.65 5.73 6.95
CA ILE A 95 10.28 6.28 6.90
C ILE A 95 10.12 7.34 7.98
N TYR A 96 10.57 7.05 9.20
CA TYR A 96 10.52 7.99 10.33
C TYR A 96 11.28 9.29 10.02
N ASP A 97 12.52 9.19 9.53
CA ASP A 97 13.37 10.33 9.19
C ASP A 97 12.73 11.22 8.11
N ARG A 98 12.08 10.61 7.11
CA ARG A 98 11.34 11.38 6.10
C ARG A 98 10.19 12.16 6.73
N TYR A 99 9.48 11.57 7.69
CA TYR A 99 8.41 12.27 8.39
C TYR A 99 8.93 13.37 9.31
N GLU A 100 10.06 13.18 9.99
CA GLU A 100 10.74 14.26 10.74
C GLU A 100 11.17 15.41 9.82
N ALA A 101 11.61 15.10 8.59
CA ALA A 101 11.98 16.09 7.58
C ALA A 101 10.77 16.81 6.92
N GLY A 102 9.55 16.62 7.43
CA GLY A 102 8.36 17.32 6.95
C GLY A 102 7.72 16.71 5.69
N TRP A 103 7.85 15.39 5.51
CA TRP A 103 7.25 14.73 4.35
C TRP A 103 5.71 14.82 4.35
N ALA A 104 5.16 15.63 3.44
CA ALA A 104 3.74 15.84 3.29
C ALA A 104 2.99 14.63 2.69
N PHE A 105 1.77 14.36 3.18
CA PHE A 105 0.89 13.33 2.63
C PHE A 105 0.55 13.65 1.17
N ARG A 106 1.09 12.89 0.22
CA ARG A 106 0.76 13.08 -1.19
C ARG A 106 -0.60 12.45 -1.51
N GLY A 107 -1.65 13.26 -1.44
CA GLY A 107 -2.98 12.89 -1.91
C GLY A 107 -2.94 12.46 -3.39
N LYS A 108 -3.76 11.47 -3.76
CA LYS A 108 -3.91 11.08 -5.16
C LYS A 108 -4.48 12.27 -5.94
N GLY A 109 -3.74 12.79 -6.93
CA GLY A 109 -4.10 14.03 -7.66
C GLY A 109 -5.43 14.02 -8.44
N HIS A 110 -6.16 12.90 -8.47
CA HIS A 110 -7.54 12.83 -8.99
C HIS A 110 -8.62 12.93 -7.90
N LEU A 111 -8.21 13.02 -6.64
CA LEU A 111 -9.01 13.39 -5.49
C LEU A 111 -8.68 14.86 -5.16
N LYS A 112 -8.87 15.75 -6.15
CA LYS A 112 -8.88 17.20 -5.86
C LYS A 112 -10.11 17.47 -4.99
N ASP A 113 -9.95 18.33 -4.00
CA ASP A 113 -10.82 18.54 -2.82
C ASP A 113 -10.45 17.68 -1.60
N ARG A 114 -9.19 17.73 -1.19
CA ARG A 114 -8.83 17.51 0.21
C ARG A 114 -8.30 18.85 0.72
N PRO A 115 -8.81 19.41 1.82
CA PRO A 115 -8.10 20.45 2.57
C PRO A 115 -6.69 19.95 2.85
N ASP A 116 -5.72 20.85 2.86
CA ASP A 116 -4.36 20.48 3.23
C ASP A 116 -4.42 19.82 4.61
N PHE A 117 -3.79 18.66 4.77
CA PHE A 117 -3.96 17.86 6.00
C PHE A 117 -3.44 18.58 7.24
N ASP A 118 -2.53 19.54 7.05
CA ASP A 118 -2.05 20.45 8.06
C ASP A 118 -3.15 21.42 8.56
N GLU A 119 -4.13 21.79 7.71
CA GLU A 119 -5.30 22.60 8.09
C GLU A 119 -6.37 21.80 8.84
N MET A 120 -6.44 20.47 8.67
CA MET A 120 -7.41 19.62 9.37
C MET A 120 -7.05 19.34 10.83
N PHE A 121 -5.77 19.51 11.20
CA PHE A 121 -5.26 19.23 12.54
C PHE A 121 -4.47 20.42 13.13
N GLY A 122 -4.55 21.58 12.49
CA GLY A 122 -3.90 22.82 12.90
C GLY A 122 -4.90 23.97 12.97
N ASP A 123 -5.58 24.10 14.13
CA ASP A 123 -5.88 25.38 14.82
C ASP A 123 -6.59 25.10 16.17
N ASP A 124 -5.88 24.47 17.11
CA ASP A 124 -6.32 24.38 18.52
C ASP A 124 -5.14 23.93 19.44
N ARG A 125 -3.99 24.59 19.31
CA ARG A 125 -2.84 24.42 20.23
C ARG A 125 -2.15 25.73 20.53
#